data_AF-A0A9E5P0W1-F1
#
_entry.id   AF-A0A9E5P0W1-F1
#
_cell.length_a   1.000
_cell.length_b   1.000
_cell.length_c   1.000
_cell.angle_alpha   90.00
_cell.angle_beta   90.00
_cell.angle_gamma   90.00
#
_symmetry.space_group_name_H-M   'P 1'
#
loop_
_entity.id
_entity.type
_entity.pdbx_description
1 polymer ?
#
loop_
_entity_poly.entity_id
_entity_poly.type
_entity_poly.pdbx_seq_one_letter_code
_entity_poly.pdbx_strand_id
1 'polypeptide(L)'
;MMRYLLIGIMAGLLILPAWAFADGDSISAFKAESLYRAVALDWKVRTPFTQEVVFQILRSDSFPEGPYEEVATVPYDKRKRKYKYLDKSIGAESNYYYKLIVKGTDETHGPVQARPFFSPPAT
;
A
#
# COMPACT_ATOMS: atom_id res chain seq x y z
N MET A 1 -9.95 -4.64 -66.04
CA MET A 1 -8.78 -3.93 -65.49
C MET A 1 -8.87 -3.95 -63.97
N MET A 2 -7.78 -4.39 -63.35
CA MET A 2 -7.60 -4.71 -61.93
C MET A 2 -7.56 -3.46 -61.03
N ARG A 3 -8.12 -3.52 -59.82
CA ARG A 3 -7.40 -3.15 -58.56
C ARG A 3 -8.24 -3.45 -57.32
N TYR A 4 -7.72 -4.35 -56.48
CA TYR A 4 -8.15 -4.64 -55.12
C TYR A 4 -7.82 -3.47 -54.19
N LEU A 5 -8.63 -3.26 -53.15
CA LEU A 5 -8.15 -2.66 -51.91
C LEU A 5 -8.72 -3.41 -50.69
N LEU A 6 -7.86 -4.24 -50.10
CA LEU A 6 -7.98 -4.79 -48.76
C LEU A 6 -7.77 -3.67 -47.73
N ILE A 7 -8.67 -3.54 -46.77
CA ILE A 7 -8.43 -2.96 -45.44
C ILE A 7 -9.31 -3.80 -44.51
N GLY A 8 -8.84 -4.68 -43.65
CA GLY A 8 -7.69 -4.60 -42.75
C GLY A 8 -8.26 -4.71 -41.33
N ILE A 9 -8.57 -5.93 -40.89
CA ILE A 9 -9.08 -6.22 -39.54
C ILE A 9 -7.94 -5.96 -38.55
N MET A 10 -7.98 -4.82 -37.87
CA MET A 10 -7.08 -4.50 -36.76
C MET A 10 -7.58 -5.25 -35.52
N ALA A 11 -7.13 -6.49 -35.36
CA ALA A 11 -7.22 -7.20 -34.09
C ALA A 11 -6.19 -6.59 -33.13
N GLY A 12 -6.63 -5.64 -32.31
CA GLY A 12 -5.83 -5.11 -31.20
C GLY A 12 -5.61 -6.20 -30.15
N LEU A 13 -4.53 -6.95 -30.30
CA LEU A 13 -4.00 -7.82 -29.26
C LEU A 13 -3.48 -6.90 -28.14
N LEU A 14 -4.30 -6.64 -27.13
CA LEU A 14 -3.86 -6.04 -25.87
C LEU A 14 -2.89 -7.03 -25.22
N ILE A 15 -1.60 -6.88 -25.52
CA ILE A 15 -0.52 -7.47 -24.73
C ILE A 15 -0.55 -6.71 -23.40
N LEU A 16 -1.33 -7.20 -22.43
CA LEU A 16 -1.13 -6.81 -21.04
C LEU A 16 0.28 -7.28 -20.69
N PRO A 17 1.18 -6.39 -20.24
CA PRO A 17 2.50 -6.84 -19.88
C PRO A 17 2.38 -7.72 -18.63
N ALA A 18 3.26 -8.71 -18.50
CA ALA A 18 3.23 -9.75 -17.47
C ALA A 18 3.33 -9.22 -16.02
N TRP A 19 3.48 -7.91 -15.81
CA TRP A 19 3.37 -7.25 -14.51
C TRP A 19 1.93 -7.06 -14.01
N ALA A 20 0.91 -7.33 -14.83
CA ALA A 20 -0.49 -7.11 -14.46
C ALA A 20 -1.01 -8.13 -13.43
N PHE A 21 -0.24 -9.19 -13.19
CA PHE A 21 -0.48 -10.16 -12.14
C PHE A 21 0.85 -10.40 -11.43
N ALA A 22 1.16 -9.55 -10.43
CA ALA A 22 2.17 -9.87 -9.43
C ALA A 22 1.66 -11.06 -8.60
N ASP A 23 1.79 -12.27 -9.15
CA ASP A 23 1.66 -13.51 -8.40
C ASP A 23 2.79 -13.55 -7.37
N GLY A 24 2.51 -13.21 -6.10
CA GLY A 24 3.46 -13.46 -5.00
C GLY A 24 3.72 -12.33 -4.02
N ASP A 25 2.83 -11.35 -3.88
CA ASP A 25 2.98 -10.27 -2.89
C ASP A 25 3.27 -10.85 -1.48
N SER A 26 4.42 -10.49 -0.91
CA SER A 26 4.91 -11.09 0.34
C SER A 26 4.09 -10.62 1.54
N ILE A 27 3.44 -9.47 1.40
CA ILE A 27 2.52 -8.88 2.37
C ILE A 27 1.08 -9.14 1.95
N SER A 28 0.20 -9.18 2.94
CA SER A 28 -1.25 -9.20 2.76
C SER A 28 -1.95 -8.41 3.85
N ALA A 29 -3.20 -8.07 3.57
CA ALA A 29 -4.11 -7.44 4.52
C ALA A 29 -3.52 -6.16 5.14
N PHE A 30 -2.76 -5.39 4.37
CA PHE A 30 -2.36 -4.05 4.80
C PHE A 30 -3.61 -3.18 4.88
N LYS A 31 -3.88 -2.64 6.07
CA LYS A 31 -5.05 -1.81 6.35
C LYS A 31 -4.71 -0.72 7.36
N ALA A 32 -5.50 0.35 7.32
CA ALA A 32 -5.49 1.41 8.31
C ALA A 32 -6.85 1.48 9.02
N GLU A 33 -6.82 1.58 10.34
CA GLU A 33 -8.00 1.63 11.20
C GLU A 33 -7.99 2.92 12.01
N SER A 34 -9.05 3.71 11.88
CA SER A 34 -9.23 4.96 12.61
C SER A 34 -9.49 4.70 14.09
N LEU A 35 -8.73 5.36 14.95
CA LEU A 35 -8.90 5.35 16.41
C LEU A 35 -9.04 6.78 16.95
N TYR A 36 -9.34 6.91 18.25
CA TYR A 36 -9.33 8.22 18.91
C TYR A 36 -7.91 8.80 18.91
N ARG A 37 -7.71 9.91 18.17
CA ARG A 37 -6.44 10.64 17.99
C ARG A 37 -5.28 9.78 17.50
N ALA A 38 -5.56 8.69 16.79
CA ALA A 38 -4.54 7.79 16.28
C ALA A 38 -5.05 6.97 15.08
N VAL A 39 -4.12 6.39 14.33
CA VAL A 39 -4.42 5.40 13.29
C VAL A 39 -3.62 4.13 13.57
N ALA A 40 -4.30 2.98 13.63
CA ALA A 40 -3.64 1.69 13.70
C ALA A 40 -3.43 1.13 12.28
N LEU A 41 -2.19 0.78 11.96
CA LEU A 41 -1.85 0.08 10.73
C LEU A 41 -1.59 -1.38 11.06
N ASP A 42 -2.20 -2.29 10.30
CA ASP A 42 -2.02 -3.73 10.44
C ASP A 42 -1.60 -4.33 9.10
N TRP A 43 -0.66 -5.27 9.11
CA TRP A 43 -0.32 -6.08 7.93
C TRP A 43 0.19 -7.47 8.33
N LYS A 44 0.18 -8.38 7.35
CA LYS A 44 0.62 -9.77 7.52
C LYS A 44 1.66 -10.15 6.50
N VAL A 45 2.71 -10.85 6.93
CA VAL A 45 3.73 -11.41 6.05
C VAL A 45 3.31 -12.84 5.66
N ARG A 46 2.94 -13.05 4.39
CA ARG A 46 2.61 -14.38 3.84
C ARG A 46 3.87 -15.21 3.64
N THR A 47 4.85 -14.65 2.94
CA THR A 47 6.09 -15.34 2.57
C THR A 47 7.24 -14.73 3.37
N PRO A 48 8.00 -15.53 4.14
CA PRO A 48 9.10 -14.99 4.91
C PRO A 48 10.22 -14.50 4.00
N PHE A 49 10.81 -13.36 4.32
CA PHE A 49 11.94 -12.82 3.56
C PHE A 49 13.23 -13.58 3.91
N THR A 50 14.01 -13.92 2.89
CA THR A 50 15.33 -14.55 3.04
C THR A 50 16.38 -13.52 3.45
N GLN A 51 16.34 -12.35 2.82
CA GLN A 51 17.18 -11.19 3.07
C GLN A 51 16.72 -10.33 4.25
N GLU A 52 17.56 -9.37 4.65
CA GLU A 52 17.21 -8.35 5.63
C GLU A 52 16.23 -7.35 5.01
N VAL A 53 15.12 -7.12 5.70
CA VAL A 53 14.00 -6.31 5.21
C VAL A 53 13.52 -5.40 6.33
N VAL A 54 13.07 -4.22 5.94
CA VAL A 54 12.54 -3.22 6.87
C VAL A 54 11.24 -2.66 6.31
N PHE A 55 10.20 -2.59 7.14
CA PHE A 55 8.92 -1.99 6.77
C PHE A 55 8.99 -0.48 7.01
N GLN A 56 9.05 0.30 5.94
CA GLN A 56 8.96 1.75 6.00
C GLN A 56 7.49 2.15 5.85
N ILE A 57 7.00 2.94 6.80
CA ILE A 57 5.62 3.42 6.84
C ILE A 57 5.64 4.89 6.46
N LEU A 58 4.91 5.21 5.39
CA LEU A 58 4.78 6.56 4.89
C LEU A 58 3.35 7.06 5.07
N ARG A 59 3.20 8.37 5.31
CA ARG A 59 1.91 9.05 5.44
C ARG A 59 1.87 10.30 4.57
N SER A 60 0.73 10.54 3.93
CA SER A 60 0.34 11.79 3.30
C SER A 60 -0.91 12.31 4.01
N ASP A 61 -0.98 13.62 4.27
CA ASP A 61 -2.12 14.29 4.92
C ASP A 61 -3.02 15.03 3.91
N SER A 62 -2.66 14.96 2.63
CA SER A 62 -3.24 15.79 1.57
C SER A 62 -3.96 14.93 0.53
N PHE A 63 -3.22 14.07 -0.18
CA PHE A 63 -3.73 13.29 -1.31
C PHE A 63 -3.17 11.85 -1.34
N PRO A 64 -3.88 10.88 -1.95
CA PRO A 64 -3.38 9.51 -2.17
C PRO A 64 -2.06 9.44 -2.98
N GLU A 65 -1.80 10.44 -3.82
CA GLU A 65 -0.62 10.51 -4.67
C GLU A 65 0.60 11.06 -3.90
N GLY A 66 0.38 11.84 -2.84
CA GLY A 66 1.42 12.43 -1.99
C GLY A 66 1.32 13.96 -1.89
N PRO A 67 2.34 14.64 -1.34
CA PRO A 67 3.64 14.11 -0.91
C PRO A 67 3.56 13.18 0.31
N TYR A 68 4.49 12.25 0.41
CA TYR A 68 4.56 11.27 1.51
C TYR A 68 5.76 11.54 2.41
N GLU A 69 5.53 11.52 3.72
CA GLU A 69 6.55 11.61 4.75
C GLU A 69 6.70 10.28 5.49
N GLU A 70 7.92 9.94 5.91
CA GLU A 70 8.14 8.77 6.76
C GLU A 70 7.68 9.06 8.18
N VAL A 71 6.79 8.19 8.70
CA VAL A 71 6.32 8.28 10.09
C VAL A 71 6.93 7.21 10.98
N ALA A 72 7.36 6.09 10.40
CA ALA A 72 8.04 5.04 11.14
C ALA A 72 8.76 4.04 10.24
N THR A 73 9.68 3.35 10.88
CA THR A 73 10.39 2.20 10.34
C THR A 73 10.27 1.03 11.32
N VAL A 74 9.82 -0.14 10.84
CA VAL A 74 9.61 -1.35 11.65
C VAL A 74 10.49 -2.48 11.09
N PRO A 75 11.48 -2.99 11.86
CA PRO A 75 12.34 -4.06 11.38
C PRO A 75 11.57 -5.37 11.23
N TYR A 76 11.91 -6.13 10.18
CA TYR A 76 11.34 -7.47 9.98
C TYR A 76 11.92 -8.46 11.00
N ASP A 77 11.02 -9.22 11.62
CA ASP A 77 11.34 -10.36 12.49
C ASP A 77 10.82 -11.65 11.83
N LYS A 78 11.75 -12.55 11.51
CA LYS A 78 11.45 -13.86 10.88
C LYS A 78 10.49 -14.72 11.70
N ARG A 79 10.38 -14.48 13.02
CA ARG A 79 9.47 -15.19 13.93
C ARG A 79 8.06 -14.59 13.97
N LYS A 80 7.85 -13.40 13.38
CA LYS A 80 6.56 -12.70 13.37
C LYS A 80 5.95 -12.67 11.98
N ARG A 81 4.64 -12.95 11.94
CA ARG A 81 3.82 -12.93 10.72
C ARG A 81 2.78 -11.83 10.68
N LYS A 82 2.54 -11.18 11.81
CA LYS A 82 1.56 -10.10 11.97
C LYS A 82 2.28 -8.91 12.58
N TYR A 83 2.02 -7.75 12.00
CA TYR A 83 2.64 -6.51 12.41
C TYR A 83 1.54 -5.48 12.64
N LYS A 84 1.78 -4.62 13.62
CA LYS A 84 0.93 -3.51 13.95
C LYS A 84 1.82 -2.30 14.23
N TYR A 85 1.42 -1.16 13.73
CA TYR A 85 1.98 0.13 14.08
C TYR A 85 0.85 1.08 14.48
N LEU A 86 1.10 1.92 15.48
CA LEU A 86 0.11 2.89 15.97
C LEU A 86 0.67 4.30 15.74
N ASP A 87 0.13 4.98 14.76
CA ASP A 87 0.45 6.37 14.48
C ASP A 87 -0.33 7.29 15.42
N LYS A 88 0.39 7.90 16.37
CA LYS A 88 -0.15 8.92 17.30
C LYS A 88 0.28 10.34 16.93
N SER A 89 1.03 10.51 15.85
CA SER A 89 1.53 11.82 15.39
C SER A 89 0.50 12.60 14.58
N ILE A 90 -0.78 12.26 14.75
CA ILE A 90 -1.92 12.85 14.06
C ILE A 90 -2.23 14.22 14.69
N GLY A 91 -2.15 15.27 13.87
CA GLY A 91 -2.38 16.64 14.32
C GLY A 91 -3.84 17.09 14.25
N ALA A 92 -4.65 16.53 13.35
CA ALA A 92 -6.01 17.01 13.08
C ALA A 92 -6.96 15.88 12.65
N GLU A 93 -8.26 16.15 12.72
CA GLU A 93 -9.29 15.27 12.16
C GLU A 93 -9.36 15.43 10.63
N SER A 94 -8.34 14.92 9.93
CA SER A 94 -8.25 14.92 8.46
C SER A 94 -8.19 13.51 7.89
N ASN A 95 -8.32 13.40 6.57
CA ASN A 95 -7.96 12.17 5.86
C ASN A 95 -6.44 12.04 5.84
N TYR A 96 -5.96 10.86 6.19
CA TYR A 96 -4.56 10.47 6.05
C TYR A 96 -4.48 9.26 5.14
N TYR A 97 -3.43 9.22 4.33
CA TYR A 97 -3.17 8.15 3.37
C TYR A 97 -1.85 7.48 3.74
N TYR A 98 -1.86 6.17 3.93
CA TYR A 98 -0.69 5.41 4.35
C TYR A 98 -0.20 4.48 3.26
N LYS A 99 1.12 4.43 3.09
CA LYS A 99 1.81 3.43 2.26
C LYS A 99 2.76 2.61 3.13
N LEU A 100 2.91 1.35 2.76
CA LEU A 100 3.89 0.45 3.33
C LEU A 100 4.90 0.11 2.25
N ILE A 101 6.16 0.49 2.44
CA ILE A 101 7.27 0.10 1.56
C ILE A 101 8.08 -0.99 2.27
N VAL A 102 8.32 -2.08 1.56
CA VAL A 102 9.16 -3.17 2.04
C VAL A 102 10.59 -2.92 1.56
N LYS A 103 11.42 -2.25 2.37
CA LYS A 103 12.79 -1.93 1.98
C LYS A 103 13.62 -3.19 1.76
N GLY A 104 14.40 -3.17 0.68
CA GLY A 104 15.13 -4.34 0.18
C GLY A 104 14.37 -5.10 -0.89
N THR A 105 13.10 -4.79 -1.14
CA THR A 105 12.31 -5.26 -2.28
C THR A 105 11.70 -4.08 -3.04
N ASP A 106 11.02 -4.37 -4.15
CA ASP A 106 10.26 -3.39 -4.93
C ASP A 106 8.78 -3.34 -4.50
N GLU A 107 8.41 -3.95 -3.37
CA GLU A 107 7.03 -4.04 -2.90
C GLU A 107 6.58 -2.76 -2.21
N THR A 108 5.43 -2.24 -2.67
CA THR A 108 4.72 -1.11 -2.07
C THR A 108 3.25 -1.44 -1.97
N HIS A 109 2.65 -1.23 -0.79
CA HIS A 109 1.22 -1.45 -0.55
C HIS A 109 0.52 -0.16 -0.13
N GLY A 110 -0.76 -0.08 -0.51
CA GLY A 110 -1.57 1.12 -0.36
C GLY A 110 -1.57 2.00 -1.62
N PRO A 111 -2.03 3.26 -1.52
CA PRO A 111 -2.38 3.94 -0.29
C PRO A 111 -3.65 3.38 0.36
N VAL A 112 -3.67 3.30 1.68
CA VAL A 112 -4.89 3.04 2.47
C VAL A 112 -5.27 4.31 3.23
N GLN A 113 -6.55 4.70 3.14
CA GLN A 113 -7.05 5.91 3.79
C GLN A 113 -7.55 5.60 5.20
N ALA A 114 -7.28 6.50 6.14
CA ALA A 114 -7.91 6.53 7.46
C ALA A 114 -8.20 7.98 7.88
N ARG A 115 -9.27 8.16 8.66
CA ARG A 115 -9.65 9.44 9.25
C ARG A 115 -9.84 9.27 10.77
N PRO A 116 -8.85 9.60 11.60
CA PRO A 116 -8.89 9.39 13.05
C PRO A 116 -9.96 10.26 13.70
N PHE A 117 -10.52 9.80 14.82
CA PHE A 117 -11.59 10.50 15.53
C PHE A 117 -11.01 11.46 16.56
N PHE A 118 -11.55 12.68 16.68
CA PHE A 118 -11.16 13.63 17.73
C PHE A 118 -12.21 13.80 18.82
N SER A 119 -13.38 13.18 18.64
CA SER A 119 -14.36 12.97 19.69
C SER A 119 -14.14 11.62 20.37
N PRO A 120 -14.19 11.53 21.71
CA PRO A 120 -14.15 10.25 22.40
C PRO A 120 -15.28 9.33 21.92
N PRO A 121 -15.08 8.00 21.95
CA PRO A 121 -16.17 7.06 21.73
C PRO A 121 -17.32 7.35 22.69
N ALA A 122 -18.56 7.29 22.21
CA ALA A 122 -19.71 7.31 23.11
C ALA A 122 -19.66 6.06 23.98
N THR A 123 -19.68 6.24 25.30
CA THR A 123 -19.74 5.17 26.31
C THR A 123 -21.18 4.71 26.52
#